data_AF-A0A225WSM2-F1
#
_entry.id   AF-A0A225WSM2-F1
#
_cell.length_a   1.000
_cell.length_b   1.000
_cell.length_c   1.000
_cell.angle_alpha   90.00
_cell.angle_beta   90.00
_cell.angle_gamma   90.00
#
_symmetry.space_group_name_H-M   'P 1'
#
loop_
_entity.id
_entity.type
_entity.pdbx_description
1 polymer ?
#
loop_
_entity_poly.entity_id
_entity_poly.type
_entity_poly.pdbx_seq_one_letter_code
_entity_poly.pdbx_strand_id
1 'polypeptide(L)'
;MVIPYDVPVILQFVRTQTNLQNPPGSRKARCYVDYRDVYEQMLLHSVGEKKVTIQAVDSARYLQVSARGICVFDPSNGGSWERFVMESDSDGYLHFISCHLGTILKCKENGVVECTGKNLYNWTAWRIVEPRATISTVRSAGKERQDFILELAKCGKTPAEIDLIVTRMFDAILPSNQFSTKPEKSEGN
;
A
#
# COMPACT_ATOMS: atom_id res chain seq x y z
N MET A 1 2.87 19.35 -10.79
CA MET A 1 2.21 18.58 -9.71
C MET A 1 3.26 18.17 -8.69
N VAL A 2 2.95 18.25 -7.39
CA VAL A 2 3.81 17.71 -6.32
C VAL A 2 3.32 16.30 -6.00
N ILE A 3 4.23 15.33 -5.95
CA ILE A 3 3.88 13.94 -5.63
C ILE A 3 3.97 13.76 -4.11
N PRO A 4 2.87 13.36 -3.43
CA PRO A 4 2.86 13.07 -2.01
C PRO A 4 3.44 11.66 -1.75
N TYR A 5 4.76 11.57 -1.64
CA TYR A 5 5.42 10.30 -1.29
C TYR A 5 5.21 9.95 0.19
N ASP A 6 5.24 8.65 0.48
CA ASP A 6 5.22 8.09 1.84
C ASP A 6 4.00 8.49 2.70
N VAL A 7 2.94 8.99 2.06
CA VAL A 7 1.66 9.28 2.69
C VAL A 7 0.52 8.59 1.94
N PRO A 8 -0.56 8.18 2.63
CA PRO A 8 -1.67 7.49 1.98
C PRO A 8 -2.32 8.32 0.88
N VAL A 9 -2.48 7.71 -0.29
CA VAL A 9 -3.18 8.28 -1.44
C VAL A 9 -4.10 7.28 -2.09
N ILE A 10 -5.06 7.75 -2.88
CA ILE A 10 -5.85 6.91 -3.77
C ILE A 10 -5.32 7.07 -5.19
N LEU A 11 -4.96 5.97 -5.84
CA LEU A 11 -4.63 5.94 -7.26
C LEU A 11 -5.89 5.63 -8.07
N GLN A 12 -6.48 6.65 -8.67
CA GLN A 12 -7.70 6.50 -9.47
C GLN A 12 -7.36 6.39 -10.95
N PHE A 13 -7.85 5.33 -11.59
CA PHE A 13 -7.76 5.15 -13.02
C PHE A 13 -8.75 6.10 -13.72
N VAL A 14 -8.23 7.00 -14.55
CA VAL A 14 -8.99 8.16 -15.07
C VAL A 14 -10.16 7.72 -15.94
N ARG A 15 -9.93 6.72 -16.81
CA ARG A 15 -10.90 6.29 -17.83
C ARG A 15 -12.21 5.76 -17.22
N THR A 16 -12.12 4.90 -16.22
CA THR A 16 -13.29 4.24 -15.61
C THR A 16 -13.68 4.86 -14.27
N GLN A 17 -12.92 5.84 -13.78
CA GLN A 17 -13.12 6.45 -12.46
C GLN A 17 -13.16 5.43 -11.32
N THR A 18 -12.35 4.38 -11.43
CA THR A 18 -12.20 3.31 -10.43
C THR A 18 -10.85 3.40 -9.76
N ASN A 19 -10.75 2.99 -8.51
CA ASN A 19 -9.54 3.10 -7.72
C ASN A 19 -8.76 1.79 -7.71
N LEU A 20 -7.43 1.86 -7.72
CA LEU A 20 -6.58 0.70 -7.44
C LEU A 20 -6.86 0.22 -6.01
N GLN A 21 -7.05 -1.09 -5.85
CA GLN A 21 -7.33 -1.70 -4.54
C GLN A 21 -6.51 -2.95 -4.32
N ASN A 22 -6.18 -3.19 -3.05
CA ASN A 22 -5.84 -4.51 -2.54
C ASN A 22 -6.97 -5.02 -1.62
N PRO A 23 -7.84 -5.94 -2.08
CA PRO A 23 -8.98 -6.39 -1.30
C PRO A 23 -8.57 -7.17 -0.03
N PRO A 24 -9.40 -7.16 1.03
CA PRO A 24 -9.10 -7.85 2.27
C PRO A 24 -8.86 -9.35 2.04
N GLY A 25 -7.81 -9.87 2.65
CA GLY A 25 -7.41 -11.28 2.55
C GLY A 25 -6.98 -11.72 1.13
N SER A 26 -6.78 -10.78 0.21
CA SER A 26 -6.41 -11.07 -1.18
C SER A 26 -5.04 -10.51 -1.53
N ARG A 27 -4.35 -11.18 -2.45
CA ARG A 27 -3.14 -10.66 -3.12
C ARG A 27 -3.46 -10.01 -4.47
N LYS A 28 -4.73 -9.96 -4.86
CA LYS A 28 -5.11 -9.42 -6.17
C LYS A 28 -4.98 -7.91 -6.17
N ALA A 29 -4.46 -7.36 -7.26
CA ALA A 29 -4.67 -5.97 -7.62
C ALA A 29 -5.93 -5.91 -8.51
N ARG A 30 -6.83 -4.97 -8.21
CA ARG A 30 -8.01 -4.70 -9.04
C ARG A 30 -8.29 -3.22 -9.07
N CYS A 31 -9.10 -2.77 -10.03
CA CYS A 31 -9.82 -1.52 -9.87
C CYS A 31 -11.29 -1.78 -9.59
N TYR A 32 -11.84 -1.00 -8.68
CA TYR A 32 -13.25 -1.06 -8.34
C TYR A 32 -13.78 0.32 -7.99
N VAL A 33 -15.09 0.39 -7.75
CA VAL A 33 -15.81 1.63 -7.47
C VAL A 33 -15.16 2.38 -6.31
N ASP A 34 -15.16 3.70 -6.40
CA ASP A 34 -14.55 4.66 -5.48
C ASP A 34 -15.22 4.66 -4.08
N TYR A 35 -14.72 3.85 -3.14
CA TYR A 35 -15.12 3.92 -1.72
C TYR A 35 -14.18 4.80 -0.88
N ARG A 36 -12.93 4.98 -1.31
CA ARG A 36 -11.77 5.60 -0.60
C ARG A 36 -11.56 5.08 0.81
N ASP A 37 -11.80 3.78 1.00
CA ASP A 37 -11.50 3.08 2.24
C ASP A 37 -10.02 2.65 2.32
N VAL A 38 -9.66 1.95 3.40
CA VAL A 38 -8.28 1.53 3.66
C VAL A 38 -7.69 0.60 2.59
N TYR A 39 -8.53 -0.17 1.89
CA TYR A 39 -8.10 -1.14 0.86
C TYR A 39 -7.73 -0.45 -0.46
N GLU A 40 -8.10 0.81 -0.61
CA GLU A 40 -7.81 1.65 -1.76
C GLU A 40 -6.61 2.59 -1.52
N GLN A 41 -6.14 2.66 -0.26
CA GLN A 41 -5.03 3.51 0.12
C GLN A 41 -3.70 2.87 -0.27
N MET A 42 -2.91 3.65 -1.00
CA MET A 42 -1.60 3.28 -1.51
C MET A 42 -0.56 4.25 -0.96
N LEU A 43 0.65 3.75 -0.74
CA LEU A 43 1.85 4.57 -0.54
C LEU A 43 2.69 4.53 -1.82
N LEU A 44 3.12 5.72 -2.25
CA LEU A 44 4.14 5.85 -3.28
C LEU A 44 5.48 6.06 -2.58
N HIS A 45 6.39 5.10 -2.73
CA HIS A 45 7.76 5.25 -2.24
C HIS A 45 8.67 5.64 -3.39
N SER A 46 9.39 6.76 -3.23
CA SER A 46 10.44 7.12 -4.18
C SER A 46 11.62 6.17 -4.02
N VAL A 47 12.12 5.61 -5.13
CA VAL A 47 13.36 4.81 -5.16
C VAL A 47 14.47 5.50 -5.97
N GLY A 48 14.35 6.81 -6.16
CA GLY A 48 15.29 7.63 -6.96
C GLY A 48 14.99 7.58 -8.46
N GLU A 49 15.63 8.46 -9.23
CA GLU A 49 15.57 8.47 -10.71
C GLU A 49 14.14 8.45 -11.31
N LYS A 50 13.18 9.16 -10.67
CA LYS A 50 11.75 9.15 -11.04
C LYS A 50 11.08 7.78 -10.98
N LYS A 51 11.70 6.83 -10.28
CA LYS A 51 11.14 5.50 -10.05
C LYS A 51 10.42 5.48 -8.71
N VAL A 52 9.35 4.70 -8.67
CA VAL A 52 8.53 4.50 -7.49
C VAL A 52 8.22 3.02 -7.28
N THR A 53 7.90 2.66 -6.05
CA THR A 53 7.12 1.45 -5.75
C THR A 53 5.75 1.86 -5.23
N ILE A 54 4.76 0.99 -5.43
CA ILE A 54 3.37 1.21 -4.98
C ILE A 54 3.09 0.17 -3.90
N GLN A 55 2.80 0.59 -2.68
CA GLN A 55 2.49 -0.30 -1.56
C GLN A 55 1.02 -0.12 -1.15
N ALA A 56 0.29 -1.21 -0.94
CA ALA A 56 -1.03 -1.13 -0.30
C ALA A 56 -0.86 -0.86 1.20
N VAL A 57 -1.56 0.15 1.73
CA VAL A 57 -1.46 0.56 3.14
C VAL A 57 -1.90 -0.57 4.07
N ASP A 58 -3.06 -1.18 3.80
CA ASP A 58 -3.66 -2.21 4.67
C ASP A 58 -2.78 -3.46 4.82
N SER A 59 -2.32 -4.02 3.71
CA SER A 59 -1.57 -5.28 3.71
C SER A 59 -0.05 -5.11 3.81
N ALA A 60 0.44 -3.88 3.69
CA ALA A 60 1.86 -3.54 3.54
C ALA A 60 2.56 -4.25 2.36
N ARG A 61 1.79 -4.76 1.37
CA ARG A 61 2.35 -5.48 0.20
C ARG A 61 2.60 -4.52 -0.96
N TYR A 62 3.63 -4.83 -1.73
CA TYR A 62 4.00 -4.04 -2.90
C TYR A 62 3.33 -4.58 -4.17
N LEU A 63 2.94 -3.67 -5.05
CA LEU A 63 2.41 -3.99 -6.37
C LEU A 63 3.54 -4.55 -7.24
N GLN A 64 3.45 -5.83 -7.55
CA GLN A 64 4.35 -6.54 -8.45
C GLN A 64 3.67 -6.75 -9.80
N VAL A 65 4.47 -6.72 -10.87
CA VAL A 65 4.03 -7.11 -12.21
C VAL A 65 4.59 -8.49 -12.53
N SER A 66 3.76 -9.51 -12.71
CA SER A 66 4.21 -10.84 -13.15
C SER A 66 4.80 -10.80 -14.57
N ALA A 67 5.53 -11.84 -14.97
CA ALA A 67 6.11 -11.95 -16.33
C ALA A 67 5.06 -11.93 -17.46
N ARG A 68 3.79 -12.21 -17.14
CA ARG A 68 2.66 -12.13 -18.07
C ARG A 68 1.96 -10.76 -18.07
N GLY A 69 2.50 -9.79 -17.33
CA GLY A 69 1.91 -8.46 -17.19
C GLY A 69 0.78 -8.37 -16.17
N ILE A 70 0.39 -9.45 -15.48
CA ILE A 70 -0.66 -9.38 -14.44
C ILE A 70 -0.10 -8.77 -13.17
N CYS A 71 -0.84 -7.84 -12.55
CA CYS A 71 -0.43 -7.18 -11.32
C CYS A 71 -1.01 -7.84 -10.06
N VAL A 72 -0.20 -7.97 -9.01
CA VAL A 72 -0.57 -8.52 -7.70
C VAL A 72 0.09 -7.76 -6.56
N PHE A 73 -0.57 -7.69 -5.41
CA PHE A 73 0.01 -7.24 -4.15
C PHE A 73 0.45 -8.47 -3.35
N ASP A 74 1.68 -8.92 -3.59
CA ASP A 74 2.23 -10.11 -2.95
C ASP A 74 3.52 -9.83 -2.15
N PRO A 75 4.59 -9.29 -2.74
CA PRO A 75 5.86 -9.18 -2.05
C PRO A 75 5.78 -8.22 -0.86
N SER A 76 6.49 -8.58 0.22
CA SER A 76 6.65 -7.75 1.42
C SER A 76 7.82 -6.76 1.30
N ASN A 77 8.54 -6.76 0.18
CA ASN A 77 9.64 -5.85 -0.10
C ASN A 77 9.56 -5.27 -1.53
N GLY A 78 10.06 -4.04 -1.70
CA GLY A 78 10.12 -3.33 -2.98
C GLY A 78 11.34 -3.75 -3.83
N GLY A 79 11.31 -4.99 -4.34
CA GLY A 79 12.33 -5.52 -5.25
C GLY A 79 12.31 -4.86 -6.64
N SER A 80 13.02 -5.45 -7.61
CA SER A 80 13.11 -4.90 -8.97
C SER A 80 11.80 -5.01 -9.78
N TRP A 81 10.93 -5.96 -9.42
CA TRP A 81 9.67 -6.26 -10.12
C TRP A 81 8.50 -5.37 -9.64
N GLU A 82 8.74 -4.64 -8.55
CA GLU A 82 7.80 -3.74 -7.88
C GLU A 82 8.05 -2.27 -8.27
N ARG A 83 9.07 -2.02 -9.12
CA ARG A 83 9.49 -0.67 -9.52
C ARG A 83 8.83 -0.24 -10.80
N PHE A 84 8.39 1.00 -10.81
CA PHE A 84 7.82 1.68 -11.95
C PHE A 84 8.56 2.99 -12.19
N VAL A 85 8.86 3.31 -13.44
CA VAL A 85 9.13 4.70 -13.83
C VAL A 85 7.79 5.44 -13.79
N MET A 86 7.75 6.56 -13.07
CA MET A 86 6.56 7.41 -13.01
C MET A 86 6.77 8.62 -13.91
N GLU A 87 5.95 8.71 -14.96
CA GLU A 87 5.89 9.84 -15.87
C GLU A 87 4.62 10.65 -15.61
N SER A 88 4.66 11.95 -15.92
CA SER A 88 3.50 12.83 -15.91
C SER A 88 3.30 13.47 -17.27
N ASP A 89 2.07 13.55 -17.76
CA ASP A 89 1.73 14.25 -19.00
C ASP A 89 1.47 15.76 -18.79
N SER A 90 1.12 16.48 -19.86
CA SER A 90 0.81 17.92 -19.82
C SER A 90 -0.42 18.25 -19.00
N ASP A 91 -1.33 17.30 -18.84
CA ASP A 91 -2.58 17.46 -18.08
C ASP A 91 -2.39 17.11 -16.60
N GLY A 92 -1.19 16.62 -16.23
CA GLY A 92 -0.83 16.25 -14.87
C GLY A 92 -1.24 14.82 -14.49
N TYR A 93 -1.68 14.00 -15.45
CA TYR A 93 -1.93 12.58 -15.21
C TYR A 93 -0.63 11.80 -15.09
N LEU A 94 -0.69 10.72 -14.34
CA LEU A 94 0.43 9.83 -14.07
C LEU A 94 0.37 8.58 -14.93
N HIS A 95 1.54 8.14 -15.38
CA HIS A 95 1.74 6.87 -16.06
C HIS A 95 2.84 6.09 -15.33
N PHE A 96 2.55 4.83 -14.98
CA PHE A 96 3.49 3.95 -14.31
C PHE A 96 4.00 2.90 -15.29
N ILE A 97 5.25 3.02 -15.71
CA ILE A 97 5.89 2.07 -16.63
C ILE A 97 6.69 1.06 -15.81
N SER A 98 6.36 -0.23 -15.94
CA SER A 98 7.10 -1.30 -15.27
C SER A 98 8.57 -1.25 -15.66
N CYS A 99 9.47 -1.13 -14.68
CA CYS A 99 10.92 -1.19 -14.92
C CYS A 99 11.36 -2.54 -15.46
N HIS A 100 10.58 -3.60 -15.19
CA HIS A 100 10.90 -4.96 -15.61
C HIS A 100 10.44 -5.26 -17.04
N LEU A 101 9.21 -4.87 -17.41
CA LEU A 101 8.62 -5.22 -18.70
C LEU A 101 8.61 -4.07 -19.72
N GLY A 102 8.82 -2.82 -19.28
CA GLY A 102 8.65 -1.63 -20.12
C GLY A 102 7.20 -1.40 -20.57
N THR A 103 6.22 -2.06 -19.93
CA THR A 103 4.79 -1.92 -20.21
C THR A 103 4.12 -1.05 -19.16
N ILE A 104 3.00 -0.41 -19.53
CA ILE A 104 2.37 0.62 -18.71
C ILE A 104 1.21 0.03 -17.90
N LEU A 105 1.14 0.38 -16.62
CA LEU A 105 0.07 0.02 -15.70
C LEU A 105 -1.27 0.60 -16.17
N LYS A 106 -2.28 -0.26 -16.26
CA LYS A 106 -3.65 0.13 -16.60
C LYS A 106 -4.66 -0.77 -15.92
N CYS A 107 -5.91 -0.35 -16.01
CA CYS A 107 -7.05 -1.17 -15.63
C CYS A 107 -7.90 -1.56 -16.83
N LYS A 108 -8.29 -2.83 -16.90
CA LYS A 108 -9.30 -3.28 -17.85
C LYS A 108 -10.70 -2.86 -17.40
N GLU A 109 -11.64 -2.87 -18.33
CA GLU A 109 -13.06 -2.62 -18.07
C GLU A 109 -13.66 -3.62 -17.08
N ASN A 110 -13.12 -4.84 -17.00
CA ASN A 110 -13.51 -5.84 -16.00
C ASN A 110 -12.81 -5.67 -14.64
N GLY A 111 -12.07 -4.58 -14.41
CA GLY A 111 -11.39 -4.26 -13.16
C GLY A 111 -10.06 -4.99 -12.94
N VAL A 112 -9.57 -5.79 -13.89
CA VAL A 112 -8.25 -6.42 -13.78
C VAL A 112 -7.15 -5.40 -14.01
N VAL A 113 -6.19 -5.32 -13.09
CA VAL A 113 -5.00 -4.47 -13.19
C VAL A 113 -3.89 -5.25 -13.88
N GLU A 114 -3.29 -4.64 -14.89
CA GLU A 114 -2.19 -5.25 -15.64
C GLU A 114 -1.24 -4.19 -16.20
N CYS A 115 -0.06 -4.63 -16.61
CA CYS A 115 0.88 -3.87 -17.40
C CYS A 115 0.99 -4.50 -18.80
N THR A 116 0.22 -3.99 -19.76
CA THR A 116 0.25 -4.50 -21.14
C THR A 116 0.17 -3.40 -22.19
N GLY A 117 0.82 -3.66 -23.33
CA GLY A 117 0.86 -2.75 -24.48
C GLY A 117 2.02 -1.75 -24.44
N LYS A 118 2.30 -1.16 -25.60
CA LYS A 118 3.20 -0.02 -25.76
C LYS A 118 2.36 1.18 -26.19
N ASN A 119 2.47 2.29 -25.44
CA ASN A 119 2.09 3.65 -25.81
C ASN A 119 0.65 3.90 -26.32
N LEU A 120 -0.31 3.86 -25.41
CA LEU A 120 -1.59 4.59 -25.54
C LEU A 120 -1.81 5.42 -24.27
N TYR A 121 -1.09 6.54 -24.13
CA TYR A 121 -1.06 7.37 -22.91
C TYR A 121 -2.46 7.67 -22.33
N ASN A 122 -3.46 8.00 -23.16
CA ASN A 122 -4.82 8.28 -22.69
C ASN A 122 -5.53 7.08 -22.02
N TRP A 123 -5.09 5.85 -22.29
CA TRP A 123 -5.68 4.61 -21.77
C TRP A 123 -4.92 4.06 -20.56
N THR A 124 -3.91 4.79 -20.09
CA THR A 124 -3.03 4.37 -18.99
C THR A 124 -2.90 5.47 -17.94
N ALA A 125 -3.75 6.50 -18.01
CA ALA A 125 -3.73 7.66 -17.14
C ALA A 125 -4.30 7.35 -15.76
N TRP A 126 -3.53 7.73 -14.73
CA TRP A 126 -3.90 7.68 -13.33
C TRP A 126 -3.89 9.09 -12.75
N ARG A 127 -4.69 9.34 -11.72
CA ARG A 127 -4.60 10.55 -10.91
C ARG A 127 -4.52 10.21 -9.44
N ILE A 128 -3.83 11.06 -8.69
CA ILE A 128 -3.80 11.01 -7.24
C ILE A 128 -5.05 11.71 -6.73
N VAL A 129 -5.76 11.04 -5.83
CA VAL A 129 -6.92 11.59 -5.14
C VAL A 129 -6.68 11.45 -3.65
N GLU A 130 -7.08 12.46 -2.88
CA GLU A 130 -7.00 12.40 -1.43
C GLU A 130 -7.91 11.28 -0.90
N PRO A 131 -7.40 10.43 0.01
CA PRO A 131 -8.25 9.54 0.78
C PRO A 131 -9.32 10.38 1.49
N ARG A 132 -10.55 9.85 1.57
CA ARG A 132 -11.51 10.46 2.51
C ARG A 132 -10.89 10.36 3.88
N ALA A 133 -11.03 11.41 4.69
CA ALA A 133 -10.47 11.48 6.04
C ALA A 133 -10.79 10.19 6.81
N THR A 134 -9.88 9.22 6.72
CA THR A 134 -9.81 8.09 7.60
C THR A 134 -9.37 8.72 8.89
N ILE A 135 -10.32 8.82 9.82
CA ILE A 135 -10.08 9.05 11.22
C ILE A 135 -8.73 8.44 11.55
N SER A 136 -7.75 9.32 11.81
CA SER A 136 -6.34 9.06 12.06
C SER A 136 -6.08 7.60 12.46
N THR A 137 -5.14 6.97 11.78
CA THR A 137 -4.61 5.60 11.97
C THR A 137 -4.12 5.29 13.40
N VAL A 138 -4.31 6.20 14.35
CA VAL A 138 -4.19 5.98 15.81
C VAL A 138 -5.52 5.49 16.43
N ARG A 139 -6.65 5.55 15.72
CA ARG A 139 -7.99 5.18 16.22
C ARG A 139 -8.53 3.86 15.68
N SER A 140 -8.08 3.36 14.53
CA SER A 140 -8.56 2.07 13.98
C SER A 140 -8.03 0.88 14.77
N ALA A 141 -6.73 0.88 15.14
CA ALA A 141 -6.20 -0.10 16.09
C ALA A 141 -6.88 0.01 17.47
N GLY A 142 -7.23 1.23 17.91
CA GLY A 142 -7.96 1.46 19.15
C GLY A 142 -9.40 0.95 19.11
N LYS A 143 -10.11 1.16 18.01
CA LYS A 143 -11.49 0.71 17.83
C LYS A 143 -11.57 -0.80 17.65
N GLU A 144 -10.71 -1.40 16.83
CA GLU A 144 -10.64 -2.85 16.68
C GLU A 144 -10.22 -3.53 17.99
N ARG A 145 -9.25 -2.95 18.71
CA ARG A 145 -8.88 -3.41 20.06
C ARG A 145 -10.05 -3.29 21.04
N GLN A 146 -10.80 -2.18 21.01
CA GLN A 146 -11.97 -1.97 21.86
C GLN A 146 -13.11 -2.94 21.53
N ASP A 147 -13.44 -3.12 20.26
CA ASP A 147 -14.46 -4.05 19.79
C ASP A 147 -14.08 -5.50 20.16
N PHE A 148 -12.80 -5.86 19.99
CA PHE A 148 -12.29 -7.18 20.38
C PHE A 148 -12.31 -7.40 21.91
N ILE A 149 -11.92 -6.40 22.71
CA ILE A 149 -12.04 -6.43 24.18
C ILE A 149 -13.51 -6.63 24.58
N LEU A 150 -14.44 -5.94 23.91
CA LEU A 150 -15.87 -6.03 24.19
C LEU A 150 -16.42 -7.43 23.89
N GLU A 151 -16.00 -8.05 22.79
CA GLU A 151 -16.38 -9.43 22.45
C GLU A 151 -15.78 -10.45 23.43
N LEU A 152 -14.54 -10.27 23.88
CA LEU A 152 -13.95 -11.14 24.91
C LEU A 152 -14.69 -11.01 26.25
N ALA A 153 -15.09 -9.80 26.62
CA ALA A 153 -15.91 -9.56 27.82
C ALA A 153 -17.29 -10.21 27.70
N LYS A 154 -17.95 -10.11 26.53
CA LYS A 154 -19.22 -10.83 26.25
C LYS A 154 -19.06 -12.35 26.34
N CYS A 155 -17.89 -12.88 25.97
CA CYS A 155 -17.54 -14.30 26.11
C CYS A 155 -17.22 -14.73 27.55
N GLY A 156 -17.34 -13.84 28.54
CA GLY A 156 -17.14 -14.14 29.95
C GLY A 156 -15.68 -14.22 30.40
N LYS A 157 -14.74 -13.65 29.63
CA LYS A 157 -13.32 -13.61 30.00
C LYS A 157 -13.07 -12.64 31.15
N THR A 158 -12.19 -13.04 32.07
CA THR A 158 -11.76 -12.16 33.16
C THR A 158 -10.83 -11.06 32.64
N PRO A 159 -10.73 -9.89 33.30
CA PRO A 159 -9.86 -8.80 32.86
C PRO A 159 -8.40 -9.24 32.63
N ALA A 160 -7.87 -10.12 33.49
CA ALA A 160 -6.50 -10.64 33.36
C ALA A 160 -6.30 -11.53 32.12
N GLU A 161 -7.31 -12.33 31.74
CA GLU A 161 -7.25 -13.13 30.51
C GLU A 161 -7.37 -12.24 29.26
N ILE A 162 -8.23 -11.22 29.30
CA ILE A 162 -8.39 -10.27 28.22
C ILE A 162 -7.06 -9.56 27.95
N ASP A 163 -6.42 -9.02 28.99
CA ASP A 163 -5.14 -8.34 28.86
C ASP A 163 -4.07 -9.25 28.24
N LEU A 164 -3.99 -10.52 28.67
CA LEU A 164 -3.03 -11.48 28.13
C LEU A 164 -3.27 -11.78 26.64
N ILE A 165 -4.54 -11.95 26.23
CA ILE A 165 -4.92 -12.24 24.84
C ILE A 165 -4.65 -11.02 23.94
N VAL A 166 -5.08 -9.84 24.39
CA VAL A 166 -4.91 -8.58 23.65
C VAL A 166 -3.43 -8.26 23.48
N THR A 167 -2.63 -8.40 24.53
CA THR A 167 -1.17 -8.17 24.47
C THR A 167 -0.50 -9.12 23.47
N ARG A 168 -0.89 -10.40 23.43
CA ARG A 168 -0.34 -11.37 22.46
C ARG A 168 -0.75 -11.10 21.03
N MET A 169 -1.95 -10.56 20.80
CA MET A 169 -2.47 -10.36 19.44
C MET A 169 -2.05 -9.01 18.86
N PHE A 170 -1.98 -7.96 19.68
CA PHE A 170 -1.70 -6.60 19.22
C PHE A 170 -0.28 -6.14 19.51
N ASP A 171 0.32 -6.53 20.65
CA ASP A 171 1.63 -6.02 21.07
C ASP A 171 2.80 -6.96 20.68
N ALA A 172 2.53 -8.24 20.38
CA ALA A 172 3.56 -9.19 19.93
C ALA A 172 4.00 -9.02 18.46
N ILE A 173 3.34 -8.14 17.69
CA ILE A 173 3.68 -7.86 16.27
C ILE A 173 4.74 -6.74 16.15
N LEU A 174 5.13 -6.10 17.27
CA LEU A 174 6.32 -5.24 17.30
C LEU A 174 7.54 -6.07 17.73
N PRO A 175 8.38 -6.60 16.81
CA PRO A 175 9.71 -7.00 17.21
C PRO A 175 10.44 -5.73 17.68
N SER A 176 10.79 -5.71 18.95
CA SER A 176 11.77 -4.80 19.52
C SER A 176 13.05 -4.91 18.71
N ASN A 177 13.34 -3.91 17.87
CA ASN A 177 14.70 -3.66 17.40
C ASN A 177 15.54 -3.26 18.62
N GLN A 178 16.10 -4.27 19.31
CA GLN A 178 17.25 -4.04 20.17
C GLN A 178 18.46 -3.74 19.29
N PHE A 179 18.59 -2.49 18.84
CA PHE A 179 19.91 -1.96 18.53
C PHE A 179 20.60 -1.65 19.86
N SER A 180 21.34 -2.63 20.36
CA SER A 180 22.35 -2.37 21.38
C SER A 180 23.50 -1.64 20.71
N THR A 181 23.51 -0.31 20.85
CA THR A 181 24.69 0.53 20.57
C THR A 181 25.76 0.21 21.60
N LYS A 182 26.86 -0.44 21.18
CA LYS A 182 28.12 -0.35 21.93
C LYS A 182 28.82 0.95 21.52
N PRO A 183 29.30 1.76 22.48
CA PRO A 183 30.04 2.97 22.17
C PRO A 183 31.45 2.65 21.70
N GLU A 184 31.82 3.36 20.64
CA GLU A 184 33.16 3.55 20.12
C GLU A 184 34.03 4.19 21.21
N LYS A 185 35.15 3.55 21.59
CA LYS A 185 36.23 4.20 22.33
C LYS A 185 37.31 4.59 21.33
N SER A 186 37.36 5.87 21.02
CA SER A 186 38.55 6.60 20.61
C SER A 186 39.38 7.01 21.83
N GLU A 187 40.59 7.51 21.57
CA GLU A 187 41.68 7.92 22.47
C GLU A 187 42.61 6.76 22.87
N GLY A 188 43.92 6.77 22.57
CA GLY A 188 44.81 7.88 22.25
C GLY A 188 45.93 7.96 23.27
N ASN A 189 46.95 7.10 23.13
CA ASN A 189 48.40 7.33 23.29
C ASN A 189 49.13 5.98 23.27
#